data_AF-A0A7T5RVJ2-F1
#
_entry.id   AF-A0A7T5RVJ2-F1
#
_cell.length_a   1.000
_cell.length_b   1.000
_cell.length_c   1.000
_cell.angle_alpha   90.00
_cell.angle_beta   90.00
_cell.angle_gamma   90.00
#
_symmetry.space_group_name_H-M   'P 1'
#
loop_
_entity.id
_entity.type
_entity.pdbx_description
1 polymer ?
#
loop_
_entity_poly.entity_id
_entity_poly.type
_entity_poly.pdbx_seq_one_letter_code
_entity_poly.pdbx_strand_id
1 'polypeptide(L)'
;MNTSTKLINNIVVHHQLFADLAQEADQCYKNESYTAALACLFVLAESSLKYKIEADSQDKLGLYAAIEQARGDRYITDSEAKQLHTLRQLRNELFHNDSYAGTLVVGELSYPLYEHASKQLIYEMNWKFVFKLVLKLV
;
A
#
# COMPACT_ATOMS: atom_id res chain seq x y z
N MET A 1 -14.85 -13.12 12.91
CA MET A 1 -14.08 -13.01 11.66
C MET A 1 -13.31 -11.70 11.69
N ASN A 2 -11.98 -11.71 11.55
CA ASN A 2 -11.17 -10.50 11.60
C ASN A 2 -11.53 -9.55 10.43
N THR A 3 -11.47 -8.23 10.64
CA THR A 3 -11.83 -7.21 9.65
C THR A 3 -10.96 -7.33 8.39
N SER A 4 -9.68 -7.69 8.53
CA SER A 4 -8.79 -7.97 7.38
C SER A 4 -9.28 -9.15 6.55
N THR A 5 -9.61 -10.28 7.20
CA THR A 5 -10.17 -11.48 6.54
C THR A 5 -11.44 -11.17 5.76
N LYS A 6 -12.33 -10.32 6.28
CA LYS A 6 -13.55 -9.92 5.55
C LYS A 6 -13.22 -9.14 4.28
N LEU A 7 -12.30 -8.18 4.36
CA LEU A 7 -11.91 -7.38 3.18
C LEU A 7 -11.19 -8.24 2.14
N ILE A 8 -10.29 -9.14 2.57
CA ILE A 8 -9.62 -10.09 1.68
C ILE A 8 -10.64 -10.97 0.95
N ASN A 9 -11.60 -11.56 1.66
CA ASN A 9 -12.62 -12.39 1.04
C ASN A 9 -13.47 -11.60 0.02
N ASN A 10 -13.71 -10.31 0.26
CA ASN A 10 -14.37 -9.48 -0.73
C ASN A 10 -13.48 -9.29 -1.96
N ILE A 11 -12.16 -9.09 -1.81
CA ILE A 11 -11.23 -8.94 -2.95
C ILE A 11 -11.20 -10.23 -3.78
N VAL A 12 -11.24 -11.41 -3.15
CA VAL A 12 -11.29 -12.72 -3.84
C VAL A 12 -12.43 -12.77 -4.85
N VAL A 13 -13.60 -12.20 -4.51
CA VAL A 13 -14.78 -12.20 -5.41
C VAL A 13 -14.52 -11.43 -6.69
N HIS A 14 -13.65 -10.42 -6.66
CA HIS A 14 -13.38 -9.53 -7.79
C HIS A 14 -12.08 -9.87 -8.53
N HIS A 15 -11.00 -10.22 -7.81
CA HIS A 15 -9.69 -10.43 -8.42
C HIS A 15 -8.73 -11.29 -7.57
N GLN A 16 -8.46 -12.53 -8.01
CA GLN A 16 -7.67 -13.51 -7.26
C GLN A 16 -6.24 -13.03 -6.95
N LEU A 17 -5.49 -12.51 -7.94
CA LEU A 17 -4.11 -12.07 -7.72
C LEU A 17 -3.97 -11.01 -6.61
N PHE A 18 -4.91 -10.05 -6.56
CA PHE A 18 -4.89 -9.02 -5.53
C PHE A 18 -5.31 -9.56 -4.17
N ALA A 19 -6.18 -10.57 -4.15
CA ALA A 19 -6.51 -11.27 -2.92
C ALA A 19 -5.31 -12.05 -2.38
N ASP A 20 -4.54 -12.72 -3.24
CA ASP A 20 -3.33 -13.45 -2.84
C ASP A 20 -2.29 -12.50 -2.25
N LEU A 21 -2.05 -11.35 -2.88
CA LEU A 21 -1.16 -10.31 -2.33
C LEU A 21 -1.66 -9.73 -0.99
N ALA A 22 -2.98 -9.54 -0.86
CA ALA A 22 -3.58 -9.07 0.40
C ALA A 22 -3.48 -10.13 1.51
N GLN A 23 -3.62 -11.42 1.17
CA GLN A 23 -3.40 -12.54 2.09
C GLN A 23 -1.94 -12.62 2.52
N GLU A 24 -0.99 -12.50 1.59
CA GLU A 24 0.44 -12.52 1.87
C GLU A 24 0.83 -11.37 2.81
N ALA A 25 0.29 -10.16 2.57
CA ALA A 25 0.50 -9.01 3.45
C ALA A 25 0.00 -9.29 4.90
N ASP A 26 -1.21 -9.85 5.04
CA ASP A 26 -1.81 -10.18 6.34
C ASP A 26 -1.09 -11.34 7.05
N GLN A 27 -0.60 -12.34 6.29
CA GLN A 27 0.21 -13.44 6.82
C GLN A 27 1.58 -12.97 7.29
N CYS A 28 2.30 -12.19 6.48
CA CYS A 28 3.56 -11.57 6.85
C CYS A 28 3.41 -10.76 8.14
N TYR A 29 2.34 -9.97 8.26
CA TYR A 29 2.05 -9.21 9.47
C TYR A 29 1.86 -10.11 10.70
N LYS A 30 1.06 -11.18 10.59
CA LYS A 30 0.83 -12.13 11.70
C LYS A 30 2.09 -12.88 12.13
N ASN A 31 3.02 -13.08 11.19
CA ASN A 31 4.32 -13.69 11.44
C ASN A 31 5.40 -12.65 11.80
N GLU A 32 5.00 -11.43 12.20
CA GLU A 32 5.90 -10.34 12.62
C GLU A 32 6.93 -9.93 11.56
N SER A 33 6.70 -10.30 10.31
CA SER A 33 7.54 -9.99 9.15
C SER A 33 7.12 -8.66 8.53
N TYR A 34 7.16 -7.58 9.32
CA TYR A 34 6.53 -6.30 8.96
C TYR A 34 7.12 -5.62 7.72
N THR A 35 8.42 -5.78 7.46
CA THR A 35 9.02 -5.27 6.22
C THR A 35 8.39 -5.93 4.99
N ALA A 36 8.23 -7.26 5.02
CA ALA A 36 7.58 -8.01 3.95
C ALA A 36 6.09 -7.66 3.84
N ALA A 37 5.40 -7.50 4.97
CA ALA A 37 4.01 -7.07 5.01
C ALA A 37 3.80 -5.71 4.33
N LEU A 38 4.67 -4.74 4.63
CA LEU A 38 4.68 -3.41 4.01
C LEU A 38 5.01 -3.47 2.52
N ALA A 39 6.00 -4.29 2.13
CA ALA A 39 6.33 -4.48 0.71
C ALA A 39 5.12 -5.00 -0.08
N CYS A 40 4.44 -6.04 0.43
CA CYS A 40 3.22 -6.56 -0.17
C CYS A 40 2.13 -5.48 -0.25
N LEU A 41 1.97 -4.67 0.79
CA LEU A 41 0.99 -3.60 0.82
C LEU A 41 1.25 -2.52 -0.23
N PHE A 42 2.52 -2.13 -0.42
CA PHE A 42 2.91 -1.15 -1.43
C PHE A 42 2.74 -1.69 -2.85
N VAL A 43 3.14 -2.93 -3.09
CA VAL A 43 2.95 -3.60 -4.39
C VAL A 43 1.47 -3.71 -4.72
N LEU A 44 0.63 -4.05 -3.74
CA LEU A 44 -0.82 -4.16 -3.92
C LEU A 44 -1.46 -2.81 -4.29
N ALA A 45 -1.09 -1.73 -3.62
CA ALA A 45 -1.57 -0.39 -3.94
C ALA A 45 -1.14 0.05 -5.35
N GLU A 46 0.12 -0.17 -5.71
CA GLU A 46 0.66 0.19 -7.02
C GLU A 46 0.01 -0.62 -8.15
N SER A 47 -0.10 -1.94 -7.96
CA SER A 47 -0.63 -2.85 -8.98
C SER A 47 -2.12 -2.63 -9.22
N SER A 48 -2.91 -2.37 -8.17
CA SER A 48 -4.35 -2.08 -8.32
C SER A 48 -4.61 -0.75 -9.04
N LEU A 49 -3.79 0.27 -8.80
CA LEU A 49 -3.85 1.53 -9.56
C LEU A 49 -3.53 1.31 -11.04
N LYS A 50 -2.41 0.64 -11.33
CA LYS A 50 -1.97 0.33 -12.70
C LYS A 50 -2.99 -0.51 -13.46
N TYR A 51 -3.61 -1.47 -12.77
CA TYR A 51 -4.71 -2.27 -13.31
C TYR A 51 -5.90 -1.40 -13.69
N LYS A 52 -6.34 -0.49 -12.82
CA LYS A 52 -7.52 0.33 -13.08
C LYS A 52 -7.36 1.29 -14.26
N ILE A 53 -6.19 1.93 -14.37
CA ILE A 53 -5.94 2.93 -15.42
C ILE A 53 -5.58 2.29 -16.77
N GLU A 54 -5.70 0.96 -16.89
CA GLU A 54 -5.40 0.20 -18.11
C GLU A 54 -4.11 0.68 -18.76
N ALA A 55 -3.07 0.91 -17.96
CA ALA A 55 -1.80 1.38 -18.47
C ALA A 55 -1.21 0.26 -19.34
N ASP A 56 -1.51 0.32 -20.64
CA ASP A 56 -1.08 -0.58 -21.73
C ASP A 56 0.46 -0.67 -21.84
N SER A 57 1.16 0.12 -21.03
CA SER A 57 2.55 -0.06 -20.68
C SER A 57 2.70 -0.17 -19.15
N GLN A 58 2.43 -1.37 -18.60
CA GLN A 58 2.56 -1.69 -17.17
C GLN A 58 3.94 -1.32 -16.58
N ASP A 59 4.95 -1.13 -17.44
CA ASP A 59 6.35 -0.81 -17.08
C ASP A 59 6.75 0.68 -17.16
N LYS A 60 5.92 1.60 -17.69
CA LYS A 60 6.40 2.99 -17.94
C LYS A 60 5.90 4.03 -16.94
N LEU A 61 4.75 3.82 -16.30
CA LEU A 61 4.25 4.76 -15.29
C LEU A 61 4.76 4.40 -13.90
N GLY A 62 5.61 5.26 -13.33
CA GLY A 62 5.93 5.20 -11.91
C GLY A 62 4.70 5.50 -11.04
N LEU A 63 4.71 5.02 -9.79
CA LEU A 63 3.58 5.16 -8.84
C LEU A 63 3.04 6.59 -8.74
N TYR A 64 3.88 7.62 -8.81
CA TYR A 64 3.43 9.02 -8.82
C TYR A 64 2.47 9.31 -9.97
N ALA A 65 2.87 8.99 -11.19
CA ALA A 65 2.08 9.24 -12.38
C ALA A 65 0.78 8.42 -12.36
N ALA A 66 0.83 7.20 -11.82
CA ALA A 66 -0.36 6.37 -11.67
C ALA A 66 -1.38 6.99 -10.71
N ILE A 67 -0.93 7.59 -9.61
CA ILE A 67 -1.79 8.32 -8.66
C ILE A 67 -2.41 9.55 -9.35
N GLU A 68 -1.60 10.35 -10.04
CA GLU A 68 -2.08 11.58 -10.68
C GLU A 68 -3.07 11.28 -11.82
N GLN A 69 -2.83 10.24 -12.61
CA GLN A 69 -3.75 9.79 -13.64
C GLN A 69 -5.04 9.25 -13.03
N ALA A 70 -4.97 8.34 -12.05
CA ALA A 70 -6.17 7.81 -11.39
C ALA A 70 -7.01 8.92 -10.72
N ARG A 71 -6.37 9.98 -10.24
CA ARG A 71 -7.05 11.18 -9.72
C ARG A 71 -7.71 11.98 -10.85
N GLY A 72 -6.99 12.23 -11.94
CA GLY A 72 -7.50 12.92 -13.13
C GLY A 72 -8.73 12.22 -13.73
N ASP A 73 -8.66 10.89 -13.82
CA ASP A 73 -9.72 10.02 -14.33
C ASP A 73 -10.83 9.77 -13.29
N ARG A 74 -10.70 10.33 -12.08
CA ARG A 74 -11.66 10.27 -10.97
C ARG A 74 -11.93 8.87 -10.44
N TYR A 75 -11.02 7.91 -10.65
CA TYR A 75 -11.07 6.62 -9.97
C TYR A 75 -10.77 6.73 -8.48
N ILE A 76 -9.95 7.72 -8.10
CA ILE A 76 -9.67 8.07 -6.71
C ILE A 76 -10.00 9.53 -6.43
N THR A 77 -10.36 9.81 -5.18
CA THR A 77 -10.60 11.15 -4.65
C THR A 77 -9.29 11.84 -4.28
N ASP A 78 -9.32 13.16 -4.10
CA ASP A 78 -8.16 13.93 -3.65
C ASP A 78 -7.62 13.46 -2.29
N SER A 79 -8.51 13.01 -1.41
CA SER A 79 -8.14 12.47 -0.10
C SER A 79 -7.36 11.15 -0.23
N GLU A 80 -7.86 10.23 -1.07
CA GLU A 80 -7.19 8.96 -1.35
C GLU A 80 -5.84 9.19 -2.06
N ALA A 81 -5.77 10.15 -2.99
CA ALA A 81 -4.52 10.52 -3.66
C ALA A 81 -3.47 11.07 -2.67
N LYS A 82 -3.88 11.91 -1.70
CA LYS A 82 -3.00 12.38 -0.63
C LYS A 82 -2.46 11.22 0.20
N GLN A 83 -3.32 10.29 0.61
CA GLN A 83 -2.90 9.10 1.37
C GLN A 83 -1.94 8.20 0.57
N LEU A 84 -2.17 8.03 -0.73
CA LEU A 84 -1.26 7.30 -1.62
C LEU A 84 0.09 8.00 -1.78
N HIS A 85 0.13 9.33 -1.82
CA HIS A 85 1.40 10.07 -1.83
C HIS A 85 2.17 9.88 -0.52
N THR A 86 1.50 9.88 0.62
CA THR A 86 2.10 9.51 1.91
C THR A 86 2.65 8.08 1.86
N LEU A 87 1.86 7.11 1.38
CA LEU A 87 2.27 5.72 1.20
C LEU A 87 3.51 5.57 0.30
N ARG A 88 3.58 6.35 -0.78
CA ARG A 88 4.74 6.39 -1.68
C ARG A 88 5.99 6.94 -0.99
N GLN A 89 5.85 8.02 -0.21
CA GLN A 89 6.96 8.58 0.57
C GLN A 89 7.46 7.55 1.58
N LEU A 90 6.55 6.88 2.30
CA LEU A 90 6.87 5.78 3.23
C LEU A 90 7.69 4.68 2.56
N ARG A 91 7.26 4.21 1.39
CA ARG A 91 7.98 3.20 0.61
C ARG A 91 9.38 3.67 0.24
N ASN A 92 9.52 4.91 -0.20
CA ASN A 92 10.82 5.46 -0.60
C ASN A 92 11.79 5.54 0.58
N GLU A 93 11.34 6.02 1.73
CA GLU A 93 12.15 6.05 2.94
C GLU A 93 12.53 4.65 3.44
N LEU A 94 11.62 3.68 3.37
CA LEU A 94 11.84 2.30 3.83
C LEU A 94 12.80 1.49 2.94
N PHE A 95 12.75 1.69 1.62
CA PHE A 95 13.40 0.79 0.65
C PHE A 95 14.47 1.45 -0.22
N HIS A 96 14.60 2.79 -0.20
CA HIS A 96 15.53 3.52 -1.06
C HIS A 96 16.53 4.43 -0.32
N ASN A 97 16.31 4.72 0.97
CA ASN A 97 17.29 5.40 1.82
C ASN A 97 18.05 4.36 2.65
N ASP A 98 19.30 4.66 3.03
CA ASP A 98 20.11 3.80 3.91
C ASP A 98 19.29 3.46 5.16
N SER A 99 18.86 2.20 5.26
CA SER A 99 17.85 1.73 6.23
C SER A 99 18.27 1.90 7.70
N TYR A 100 19.56 2.16 7.95
CA TYR A 100 20.12 2.46 9.26
C TYR A 100 19.96 3.93 9.69
N ALA A 101 19.69 4.85 8.76
CA ALA A 101 19.46 6.27 9.03
C ALA A 101 18.01 6.71 8.75
N GLY A 102 17.21 5.85 8.11
CA GLY A 102 15.83 6.14 7.74
C GLY A 102 14.97 6.48 8.96
N THR A 103 14.50 7.72 9.01
CA THR A 103 13.52 8.19 9.98
C THR A 103 12.38 8.81 9.22
N LEU A 104 11.18 8.29 9.43
CA LEU A 104 9.97 8.81 8.82
C LEU A 104 9.35 9.87 9.73
N VAL A 105 9.08 11.05 9.19
CA VAL A 105 8.31 12.08 9.91
C VAL A 105 6.89 12.15 9.33
N VAL A 106 5.87 11.88 10.15
CA VAL A 106 4.45 12.06 9.79
C VAL A 106 3.85 13.11 10.73
N GLY A 107 3.59 14.31 10.20
CA GLY A 107 3.18 15.44 11.01
C GLY A 107 4.31 15.86 11.96
N GLU A 108 4.07 15.75 13.26
CA GLU A 108 5.06 16.04 14.32
C GLU A 108 5.74 14.78 14.88
N LEU A 109 5.36 13.59 14.41
CA LEU A 109 5.85 12.32 14.92
C LEU A 109 6.98 11.76 14.06
N SER A 110 8.01 11.24 14.72
CA SER A 110 9.20 10.66 14.11
C SER A 110 9.23 9.15 14.37
N TYR A 111 9.36 8.36 13.31
CA TYR A 111 9.33 6.91 13.31
C TYR A 111 10.66 6.36 12.79
N PRO A 112 11.52 5.83 13.66
CA PRO A 112 12.76 5.21 13.22
C PRO A 112 12.46 3.93 12.44
N LEU A 113 12.87 3.87 11.17
CA LEU A 113 12.47 2.80 10.25
C LEU A 113 13.27 1.50 10.44
N TYR A 114 14.38 1.55 11.19
CA TYR A 114 15.07 0.34 11.63
C TYR A 114 14.26 -0.42 12.70
N GLU A 115 13.39 0.26 13.45
CA GLU A 115 12.62 -0.36 14.53
C GLU A 115 11.50 -1.24 13.99
N HIS A 116 11.26 -2.34 14.68
CA HIS A 116 10.23 -3.31 14.35
C HIS A 116 8.82 -2.75 14.65
N ALA A 117 8.66 -2.09 15.80
CA ALA A 117 7.40 -1.44 16.22
C ALA A 117 6.94 -0.33 15.25
N SER A 118 7.87 0.48 14.73
CA SER A 118 7.53 1.50 13.71
C SER A 118 6.91 0.88 12.47
N LYS A 119 7.49 -0.24 11.97
CA LYS A 119 6.96 -0.93 10.78
C LYS A 119 5.58 -1.53 11.05
N GLN A 120 5.37 -2.09 12.25
CA GLN A 120 4.07 -2.60 12.68
C GLN A 120 3.01 -1.49 12.61
N LEU A 121 3.29 -0.34 13.24
CA LEU A 121 2.34 0.76 13.30
C LEU A 121 2.05 1.32 11.90
N ILE A 122 3.07 1.48 11.05
CA ILE A 122 2.88 1.93 9.66
C ILE A 122 1.95 0.95 8.92
N TYR A 123 2.11 -0.36 9.10
CA TYR A 123 1.20 -1.33 8.50
C TYR A 123 -0.23 -1.15 9.02
N GLU A 124 -0.41 -1.12 10.35
CA GLU A 124 -1.69 -0.95 11.03
C GLU A 124 -2.45 0.31 10.56
N MET A 125 -1.74 1.41 10.33
CA MET A 125 -2.30 2.67 9.85
C MET A 125 -2.78 2.61 8.39
N ASN A 126 -2.18 1.76 7.56
CA ASN A 126 -2.37 1.82 6.10
C ASN A 126 -3.14 0.64 5.50
N TRP A 127 -3.12 -0.55 6.12
CA TRP A 127 -3.65 -1.77 5.48
C TRP A 127 -5.12 -1.63 5.08
N LYS A 128 -5.93 -1.05 5.96
CA LYS A 128 -7.38 -0.92 5.77
C LYS A 128 -7.71 0.02 4.62
N PHE A 129 -6.94 1.10 4.47
CA PHE A 129 -7.06 2.03 3.37
C PHE A 129 -6.78 1.31 2.06
N VAL A 130 -5.63 0.62 1.97
CA VAL A 130 -5.21 -0.06 0.73
C VAL A 130 -6.18 -1.17 0.34
N PHE A 131 -6.67 -1.99 1.27
CA PHE A 131 -7.62 -3.05 0.93
C PHE A 131 -8.96 -2.50 0.41
N LYS A 132 -9.43 -1.38 0.99
CA LYS A 132 -10.62 -0.68 0.48
C LYS A 132 -10.38 -0.04 -0.88
N LEU A 133 -9.19 0.51 -1.08
CA LEU A 133 -8.79 1.09 -2.36
C LEU A 133 -8.80 0.01 -3.45
N VAL A 134 -8.21 -1.16 -3.19
CA VAL A 134 -8.23 -2.30 -4.12
C VAL A 134 -9.67 -2.63 -4.50
N LEU A 135 -10.56 -2.88 -3.53
CA LEU A 135 -11.98 -3.18 -3.77
C LEU A 135 -12.72 -2.15 -4.62
N LYS A 136 -12.29 -0.90 -4.60
CA LYS A 136 -12.87 0.17 -5.41
C LYS A 136 -12.35 0.15 -6.85
N LEU A 137 -11.10 -0.28 -7.03
CA LEU A 137 -10.38 -0.26 -8.29
C LEU A 137 -10.55 -1.55 -9.11
N VAL A 138 -11.01 -2.64 -8.50
CA VAL A 138 -11.17 -3.95 -9.13
C VAL A 138 -12.62 -4.33 -9.37
#